data_AF-A0A3M1QKQ8-F1
#
_entry.id   AF-A0A3M1QKQ8-F1
#
_cell.length_a   1.000
_cell.length_b   1.000
_cell.length_c   1.000
_cell.angle_alpha   90.00
_cell.angle_beta   90.00
_cell.angle_gamma   90.00
#
_symmetry.space_group_name_H-M   'P 1'
#
loop_
_entity.id
_entity.type
_entity.pdbx_description
1 polymer ?
#
loop_
_entity_poly.entity_id
_entity_poly.type
_entity_poly.pdbx_seq_one_letter_code
_entity_poly.pdbx_strand_id
1 'polypeptide(L)'
;MSLLDRILATYGRYLRLTGGAVLALVFVVDLFDRVDEIVRHHVGPLTAGAYFLLNVPVVAFRLFPLVAMLSTILALAALSR
;
A
#
# COMPACT_ATOMS: atom_id res chain seq x y z
N MET A 1 22.04 16.53 13.32
CA MET A 1 20.98 15.53 13.07
C MET A 1 21.43 14.25 13.74
N SER A 2 20.64 13.71 14.66
CA SER A 2 20.99 12.50 15.42
C SER A 2 21.10 11.30 14.47
N LEU A 3 21.95 10.32 14.80
CA LEU A 3 22.00 9.03 14.09
C LEU A 3 20.61 8.36 14.04
N LEU A 4 19.80 8.57 15.09
CA LEU A 4 18.41 8.09 15.16
C LEU A 4 17.50 8.75 14.13
N ASP A 5 17.66 10.06 13.87
CA ASP A 5 16.85 10.78 12.87
C ASP A 5 17.10 10.22 11.47
N ARG A 6 18.34 9.85 11.16
CA ARG A 6 18.72 9.26 9.88
C ARG A 6 18.10 7.88 9.68
N ILE A 7 18.10 7.05 10.72
CA ILE A 7 17.48 5.73 10.69
C ILE A 7 15.96 5.86 10.52
N LEU A 8 15.31 6.76 11.29
CA LEU A 8 13.87 7.00 11.20
C LEU A 8 13.48 7.52 9.80
N ALA A 9 14.23 8.45 9.24
CA ALA A 9 13.98 8.98 7.90
C ALA A 9 14.13 7.90 6.82
N THR A 10 15.12 7.01 6.98
CA THR A 10 15.35 5.90 6.06
C THR A 10 14.22 4.87 6.16
N TYR A 11 13.86 4.45 7.37
CA TYR A 11 12.73 3.55 7.62
C TYR A 11 11.42 4.12 7.09
N GLY A 12 11.11 5.39 7.38
CA GLY A 12 9.90 6.06 6.90
C GLY A 12 9.83 6.19 5.38
N ARG A 13 10.98 6.24 4.68
CA ARG A 13 11.03 6.17 3.21
C ARG A 13 10.67 4.77 2.72
N TYR A 14 11.27 3.73 3.27
CA TYR A 14 10.99 2.35 2.88
C TYR A 14 9.57 1.91 3.25
N LEU A 15 9.03 2.38 4.37
CA LEU A 15 7.66 2.13 4.78
C LEU A 15 6.66 2.68 3.75
N ARG A 16 6.84 3.93 3.31
CA ARG A 16 5.98 4.54 2.28
C ARG A 16 6.10 3.85 0.93
N LEU A 17 7.31 3.50 0.51
CA LEU A 17 7.53 2.79 -0.76
C LEU A 17 6.90 1.40 -0.75
N THR A 18 7.15 0.63 0.31
CA THR A 18 6.61 -0.73 0.46
C THR A 18 5.10 -0.70 0.59
N GLY A 19 4.57 0.19 1.42
CA GLY A 19 3.12 0.36 1.59
C GLY A 19 2.44 0.78 0.29
N GLY A 20 3.00 1.74 -0.43
CA GLY A 20 2.49 2.17 -1.74
C GLY A 20 2.51 1.05 -2.78
N ALA A 21 3.60 0.28 -2.87
CA ALA A 21 3.72 -0.84 -3.79
C ALA A 21 2.71 -1.95 -3.49
N VAL A 22 2.59 -2.33 -2.21
CA VAL A 22 1.63 -3.38 -1.77
C VAL A 22 0.20 -2.92 -2.01
N LEU A 23 -0.14 -1.67 -1.67
CA LEU A 23 -1.48 -1.14 -1.94
C LEU A 23 -1.76 -1.13 -3.44
N ALA A 24 -0.84 -0.63 -4.27
CA ALA A 24 -1.02 -0.60 -5.72
C ALA A 24 -1.29 -2.00 -6.28
N LEU A 25 -0.54 -3.02 -5.85
CA LEU A 25 -0.77 -4.40 -6.27
C LEU A 25 -2.17 -4.89 -5.89
N VAL A 26 -2.60 -4.64 -4.65
CA VAL A 26 -3.93 -5.06 -4.20
C VAL A 26 -5.04 -4.33 -4.96
N PHE A 27 -4.87 -3.03 -5.22
CA PHE A 27 -5.82 -2.26 -6.01
C PHE A 27 -5.95 -2.78 -7.44
N VAL A 28 -4.84 -3.16 -8.06
CA VAL A 28 -4.87 -3.75 -9.40
C VAL A 28 -5.64 -5.07 -9.38
N VAL A 29 -5.36 -5.96 -8.41
CA VAL A 29 -6.07 -7.23 -8.28
C VAL A 29 -7.57 -7.02 -8.04
N ASP A 30 -7.94 -6.16 -7.09
CA ASP A 30 -9.34 -5.87 -6.75
C ASP A 30 -10.08 -5.18 -7.91
N LEU A 31 -9.38 -4.39 -8.73
CA LEU A 31 -9.93 -3.81 -9.96
C LEU A 31 -10.24 -4.88 -11.00
N PHE A 32 -9.34 -5.83 -11.23
CA PHE A 32 -9.56 -6.92 -12.17
C PHE A 32 -10.66 -7.86 -11.70
N ASP A 33 -10.70 -8.20 -10.41
CA ASP A 33 -11.74 -9.07 -9.83
C ASP A 33 -13.14 -8.45 -9.96
N ARG A 34 -13.24 -7.12 -9.88
CA ARG A 34 -14.53 -6.40 -9.93
C ARG A 34 -14.86 -5.82 -11.30
N VAL A 35 -13.97 -5.88 -12.27
CA VAL A 35 -14.17 -5.26 -13.60
C VAL A 35 -15.43 -5.82 -14.26
N ASP A 36 -15.63 -7.15 -14.17
CA ASP A 36 -16.80 -7.81 -14.73
C ASP A 36 -18.10 -7.38 -14.04
N GLU A 37 -18.05 -7.17 -12.72
CA GLU A 37 -19.20 -6.75 -11.92
C GLU A 37 -19.58 -5.29 -12.22
N ILE A 38 -18.58 -4.42 -12.35
CA ILE A 38 -18.73 -2.99 -12.72
C ILE A 38 -19.37 -2.86 -14.11
N VAL A 39 -18.88 -3.65 -15.08
CA VAL A 39 -19.41 -3.65 -16.45
C VAL A 39 -20.83 -4.21 -16.50
N ARG A 40 -21.12 -5.32 -15.79
CA ARG A 40 -22.45 -5.94 -15.78
C ARG A 40 -23.51 -5.04 -15.15
N HIS A 41 -23.19 -4.38 -14.04
CA HIS A 41 -24.17 -3.56 -13.31
C HIS A 41 -24.20 -2.09 -13.76
N HIS A 42 -23.51 -1.73 -14.85
CA HIS A 42 -23.43 -0.35 -15.35
C HIS A 42 -23.03 0.64 -14.25
N VAL A 43 -22.13 0.22 -13.36
CA VAL A 43 -21.75 1.03 -12.21
C VAL A 43 -20.98 2.25 -12.71
N GLY A 44 -21.43 3.44 -12.30
CA GLY A 44 -20.77 4.68 -12.69
C GLY A 44 -19.29 4.68 -12.25
N PRO A 45 -18.37 5.19 -13.08
CA PRO A 45 -16.94 5.21 -12.76
C PRO A 45 -16.64 5.97 -11.46
N LEU A 46 -17.49 6.93 -11.11
CA LEU A 46 -17.41 7.68 -9.85
C LEU A 46 -17.70 6.79 -8.62
N THR A 47 -18.70 5.93 -8.73
CA THR A 47 -19.11 5.00 -7.67
C THR A 47 -18.06 3.91 -7.47
N ALA A 48 -17.49 3.40 -8.57
CA ALA A 48 -16.36 2.47 -8.53
C ALA A 48 -15.13 3.13 -7.87
N GLY A 49 -14.79 4.36 -8.25
CA GLY A 49 -13.70 5.12 -7.62
C GLY A 49 -13.91 5.32 -6.12
N ALA A 50 -15.13 5.68 -5.69
CA ALA A 50 -15.47 5.85 -4.28
C ALA A 50 -15.34 4.53 -3.49
N TYR A 51 -15.77 3.42 -4.08
CA TYR A 51 -15.62 2.08 -3.51
C TYR A 51 -14.14 1.76 -3.21
N PHE A 52 -13.27 1.92 -4.21
CA PHE A 52 -11.84 1.68 -4.05
C PHE A 52 -11.22 2.59 -2.99
N LEU A 53 -11.57 3.88 -2.99
CA LEU A 53 -11.03 4.85 -2.04
C LEU A 53 -11.42 4.54 -0.58
N LEU A 54 -12.66 4.08 -0.36
CA LEU A 54 -13.15 3.69 0.96
C LEU A 54 -12.55 2.35 1.44
N ASN A 55 -12.13 1.48 0.52
CA ASN A 55 -11.44 0.24 0.85
C ASN A 55 -9.96 0.43 1.24
N VAL A 56 -9.31 1.51 0.78
CA VAL A 56 -7.90 1.82 1.09
C VAL A 56 -7.58 1.64 2.59
N PRO A 57 -8.28 2.29 3.54
CA PRO A 57 -7.92 2.19 4.96
C PRO A 57 -8.07 0.77 5.53
N VAL A 58 -9.08 0.02 5.09
CA VAL A 58 -9.30 -1.36 5.55
C VAL A 58 -8.18 -2.27 5.07
N VAL A 59 -7.84 -2.17 3.79
CA VAL A 59 -6.73 -2.92 3.18
C VAL A 59 -5.40 -2.54 3.82
N ALA A 60 -5.17 -1.24 4.05
CA ALA A 60 -3.96 -0.74 4.69
C ALA A 60 -3.80 -1.28 6.12
N PHE A 61 -4.85 -1.29 6.94
CA PHE A 61 -4.81 -1.86 8.29
C PHE A 61 -4.52 -3.36 8.28
N ARG A 62 -5.16 -4.10 7.37
CA ARG A 62 -4.95 -5.54 7.24
C ARG A 62 -3.53 -5.90 6.83
N LEU A 63 -2.93 -5.11 5.93
CA LEU A 63 -1.59 -5.34 5.40
C LEU A 63 -0.49 -4.67 6.21
N PHE A 64 -0.85 -3.83 7.18
CA PHE A 64 0.10 -3.07 7.99
C PHE A 64 1.21 -3.95 8.61
N PRO A 65 0.92 -5.10 9.26
CA PRO A 65 1.97 -5.94 9.83
C PRO A 65 2.98 -6.44 8.79
N LEU A 66 2.48 -6.85 7.62
CA LEU A 66 3.31 -7.32 6.50
C LEU A 66 4.18 -6.18 5.95
N VAL A 67 3.57 -5.02 5.70
CA VAL A 67 4.26 -3.83 5.19
C VAL A 67 5.32 -3.34 6.18
N ALA A 68 5.02 -3.33 7.48
CA ALA A 68 5.97 -2.98 8.53
C ALA A 68 7.15 -3.96 8.57
N MET A 69 6.91 -5.26 8.47
CA MET A 69 7.97 -6.27 8.44
C MET A 69 8.88 -6.12 7.22
N LEU A 70 8.28 -6.04 6.02
CA LEU A 70 9.03 -5.90 4.76
C LEU A 70 9.84 -4.60 4.72
N SER A 71 9.24 -3.48 5.12
CA SER A 71 9.93 -2.19 5.16
C SER A 71 11.07 -2.17 6.18
N THR A 72 10.94 -2.87 7.31
CA THR A 72 12.03 -3.03 8.29
C THR A 72 13.19 -3.79 7.68
N ILE A 73 12.93 -4.92 7.02
CA ILE A 73 13.96 -5.74 6.36
C ILE A 73 14.68 -4.92 5.28
N LEU A 74 13.93 -4.20 4.44
CA LEU A 74 14.49 -3.38 3.36
C LEU A 74 15.31 -2.20 3.90
N ALA A 75 14.83 -1.54 4.96
CA ALA A 75 15.56 -0.43 5.58
C ALA A 75 16.87 -0.91 6.21
N LEU A 76 16.86 -2.04 6.93
CA LEU A 76 18.07 -2.63 7.50
C LEU A 76 19.06 -3.08 6.42
N ALA A 77 18.57 -3.73 5.36
CA ALA A 77 19.39 -4.14 4.22
C ALA A 77 20.01 -2.95 3.46
N ALA A 78 19.34 -1.80 3.45
CA ALA A 78 19.87 -0.57 2.88
C ALA A 78 20.91 0.11 3.80
N LEU A 79 20.78 -0.06 5.11
CA LEU A 79 21.71 0.48 6.10
C LEU A 79 22.96 -0.40 6.28
N SER A 80 22.87 -1.68 5.93
CA SER A 80 24.00 -2.63 5.98
C SER A 80 24.96 -2.52 4.78
N ARG A 81 24.64 -1.68 3.80
CA ARG A 81 25.50 -1.36 2.65
C ARG A 81 26.15 0.00 2.86
#